data_AF-A0A1F5ZY02-F1
#
_entry.id   AF-A0A1F5ZY02-F1
#
_cell.length_a   1.000
_cell.length_b   1.000
_cell.length_c   1.000
_cell.angle_alpha   90.00
_cell.angle_beta   90.00
_cell.angle_gamma   90.00
#
_symmetry.space_group_name_H-M   'P 1'
#
loop_
_entity.id
_entity.type
_entity.pdbx_description
1 polymer ?
#
loop_
_entity_poly.entity_id
_entity_poly.type
_entity_poly.pdbx_seq_one_letter_code
_entity_poly.pdbx_strand_id
1 'polypeptide(L)'
;MKNLFGNSFMTGRSRFVLFSIAVILSLILIVLSTFVHLDFFRQFDFRSMISIQKISRPQIDFLFSLLTILGSTEMTFLVILIIISVLFIRKKNLYLSIFLYILIYPLELLGKLLIYHPKPPVFLSRYVFDFHLPSSFIIETSYSYPSGHMARSAFLVSLLVFLIKREKLSPAKNKFLFLILIIYLFLMFISRIYLGEHWFSDVLGGTILGIMISQISLSLW
;
A
#
# COMPACT_ATOMS: atom_id res chain seq x y z
N MET A 1 -27.52 -33.71 -9.51
CA MET A 1 -26.51 -32.64 -9.66
C MET A 1 -26.40 -31.90 -8.34
N LYS A 2 -25.38 -32.23 -7.53
CA LYS A 2 -25.10 -31.54 -6.25
C LYS A 2 -24.56 -30.15 -6.56
N ASN A 3 -25.06 -29.15 -5.84
CA ASN A 3 -24.59 -27.75 -5.81
C ASN A 3 -23.08 -27.62 -6.05
N LEU A 4 -22.71 -27.24 -7.28
CA LEU A 4 -21.34 -26.87 -7.68
C LEU A 4 -20.97 -25.42 -7.28
N PHE A 5 -21.89 -24.70 -6.63
CA PHE A 5 -21.69 -23.37 -6.07
C PHE A 5 -21.66 -23.46 -4.55
N GLY A 6 -20.60 -24.05 -4.01
CA GLY A 6 -20.36 -24.13 -2.57
C GLY A 6 -20.25 -22.75 -1.94
N ASN A 7 -21.21 -22.43 -1.07
CA ASN A 7 -21.21 -21.42 -0.01
C ASN A 7 -20.63 -20.05 -0.38
N SER A 8 -21.50 -19.06 -0.64
CA SER A 8 -21.11 -17.65 -0.61
C SER A 8 -20.55 -17.31 0.78
N PHE A 9 -19.22 -17.22 0.89
CA PHE A 9 -18.49 -17.09 2.16
C PHE A 9 -18.67 -15.71 2.83
N MET A 10 -19.38 -14.76 2.22
CA MET A 10 -19.69 -13.43 2.76
C MET A 10 -21.18 -13.14 2.64
N THR A 11 -21.77 -12.55 3.67
CA THR A 11 -23.15 -12.06 3.60
C THR A 11 -23.23 -10.82 2.71
N GLY A 12 -24.37 -10.56 2.06
CA GLY A 12 -24.56 -9.33 1.28
C GLY A 12 -24.28 -8.06 2.08
N ARG A 13 -24.61 -8.06 3.38
CA ARG A 13 -24.28 -6.98 4.32
C ARG A 13 -22.78 -6.74 4.44
N SER A 14 -21.96 -7.79 4.54
CA SER A 14 -20.51 -7.64 4.64
C SER A 14 -19.88 -7.06 3.37
N ARG A 15 -20.36 -7.47 2.19
CA ARG A 15 -19.92 -6.91 0.90
C ARG A 15 -20.29 -5.43 0.78
N PHE A 16 -21.52 -5.08 1.16
CA PHE A 16 -21.99 -3.69 1.17
C PHE A 16 -21.14 -2.79 2.07
N VAL A 17 -20.74 -3.28 3.26
CA VAL A 17 -19.88 -2.52 4.17
C VAL A 17 -18.50 -2.28 3.54
N LEU A 18 -17.85 -3.30 2.98
CA LEU A 18 -16.55 -3.13 2.31
C LEU A 18 -16.63 -2.13 1.16
N PHE A 19 -17.68 -2.23 0.33
CA PHE A 19 -17.90 -1.30 -0.76
C PHE A 19 -18.14 0.13 -0.26
N SER A 20 -18.94 0.30 0.80
CA SER A 20 -19.18 1.61 1.42
C SER A 20 -17.89 2.23 1.95
N ILE A 21 -17.03 1.44 2.59
CA ILE A 21 -15.70 1.89 3.03
C ILE A 21 -14.86 2.32 1.83
N ALA A 22 -14.88 1.56 0.72
CA ALA A 22 -14.16 1.94 -0.49
C ALA A 22 -14.63 3.29 -1.07
N VAL A 23 -15.94 3.54 -1.08
CA VAL A 23 -16.52 4.83 -1.52
C VAL A 23 -16.09 5.97 -0.60
N ILE A 24 -16.09 5.76 0.72
CA ILE A 24 -15.62 6.79 1.66
C ILE A 24 -14.14 7.06 1.44
N LEU A 25 -13.31 6.02 1.28
CA LEU A 25 -11.88 6.17 1.03
C LEU A 25 -11.58 6.86 -0.31
N SER A 26 -12.39 6.63 -1.35
CA SER A 26 -12.22 7.32 -2.63
C SER A 26 -12.52 8.82 -2.50
N LEU A 27 -13.58 9.19 -1.77
CA LEU A 27 -13.88 10.59 -1.47
C LEU A 27 -12.77 11.26 -0.65
N ILE A 28 -12.26 10.57 0.38
CA ILE A 28 -11.12 11.06 1.17
C ILE A 28 -9.88 11.22 0.28
N LEU A 29 -9.61 10.26 -0.61
CA LEU A 29 -8.47 10.33 -1.52
C LEU A 29 -8.59 11.51 -2.47
N ILE A 30 -9.78 11.78 -3.02
CA ILE A 30 -10.02 12.94 -3.89
C ILE A 30 -9.76 14.24 -3.12
N VAL A 31 -10.32 14.40 -1.92
CA VAL A 31 -10.11 15.60 -1.08
C VAL A 31 -8.63 15.77 -0.72
N LEU A 32 -7.95 14.69 -0.33
CA LEU A 32 -6.52 14.72 -0.03
C LEU A 32 -5.71 15.12 -1.26
N SER A 33 -5.99 14.51 -2.41
CA SER A 33 -5.34 14.83 -3.68
C SER A 33 -5.53 16.29 -4.09
N THR A 34 -6.72 16.86 -3.86
CA THR A 34 -6.96 18.30 -4.07
C THR A 34 -6.09 19.15 -3.16
N PHE A 35 -6.00 18.83 -1.86
CA PHE A 35 -5.13 19.58 -0.94
C PHE A 35 -3.65 19.45 -1.27
N VAL A 36 -3.20 18.28 -1.75
CA VAL A 36 -1.82 18.08 -2.23
C VAL A 36 -1.56 18.93 -3.47
N HIS A 37 -2.47 18.90 -4.45
CA HIS A 37 -2.36 19.72 -5.67
C HIS A 37 -2.33 21.22 -5.37
N LEU A 38 -3.06 21.68 -4.34
CA LEU A 38 -3.07 23.06 -3.87
C LEU A 38 -1.89 23.41 -2.95
N ASP A 39 -0.88 22.55 -2.85
CA ASP A 39 0.33 22.76 -2.03
C ASP A 39 0.07 22.94 -0.52
N PHE A 40 -1.10 22.53 -0.02
CA PHE A 40 -1.52 22.77 1.36
C PHE A 40 -0.58 22.10 2.38
N PHE A 41 -0.05 20.93 2.04
CA PHE A 41 0.82 20.15 2.94
C PHE A 41 2.29 20.57 2.93
N ARG A 42 2.71 21.52 2.08
CA ARG A 42 4.13 21.83 1.83
C ARG A 42 4.97 22.01 3.11
N GLN A 43 4.48 22.80 4.06
CA GLN A 43 5.20 23.03 5.32
C GLN A 43 5.23 21.79 6.22
N PHE A 44 4.13 21.04 6.27
CA PHE A 44 4.02 19.84 7.08
C PHE A 44 4.90 18.72 6.52
N ASP A 45 4.85 18.50 5.22
CA ASP A 45 5.69 17.54 4.49
C ASP A 45 7.16 17.79 4.76
N PHE A 46 7.63 19.04 4.58
CA PHE A 46 9.02 19.40 4.85
C PHE A 46 9.40 19.21 6.34
N ARG A 47 8.60 19.75 7.26
CA ARG A 47 8.90 19.67 8.72
C ARG A 47 8.90 18.23 9.22
N SER A 48 7.98 17.39 8.74
CA SER A 48 7.87 15.99 9.14
C SER A 48 9.10 15.21 8.69
N MET A 49 9.54 15.39 7.43
CA MET A 49 10.73 14.76 6.89
C MET A 49 11.98 15.15 7.66
N ILE A 50 12.24 16.46 7.81
CA ILE A 50 13.42 16.94 8.53
C ILE A 50 13.42 16.48 9.99
N SER A 51 12.25 16.44 10.64
CA SER A 51 12.15 15.96 12.02
C SER A 51 12.46 14.48 12.15
N ILE A 52 11.95 13.64 11.24
CA ILE A 52 12.22 12.20 11.20
C ILE A 52 13.70 11.94 10.88
N GLN A 53 14.31 12.75 10.01
CA GLN A 53 15.72 12.57 9.67
C GLN A 53 16.70 12.97 10.80
N LYS A 54 16.25 13.63 11.88
CA LYS A 54 17.11 13.93 13.05
C LYS A 54 17.65 12.67 13.74
N ILE A 55 16.93 11.55 13.66
CA ILE A 55 17.39 10.28 14.24
C ILE A 55 18.35 9.53 13.33
N SER A 56 18.82 10.15 12.23
CA SER A 56 19.53 9.44 11.17
C SER A 56 20.81 8.77 11.63
N ARG A 57 20.99 7.50 11.25
CA ARG A 57 22.20 6.71 11.47
C ARG A 57 22.39 5.73 10.31
N PRO A 58 23.63 5.35 9.93
CA PRO A 58 23.88 4.40 8.84
C PRO A 58 23.11 3.07 8.98
N GLN A 59 22.95 2.58 10.21
CA GLN A 59 22.20 1.36 10.49
C GLN A 59 20.70 1.51 10.20
N ILE A 60 20.13 2.68 10.50
CA ILE A 60 18.71 2.97 10.23
C ILE A 60 18.51 3.18 8.73
N ASP A 61 19.45 3.88 8.07
CA ASP A 61 19.46 4.05 6.61
C ASP A 61 19.44 2.68 5.91
N PHE A 62 20.30 1.75 6.33
CA PHE A 62 20.35 0.38 5.81
C PHE A 62 19.05 -0.40 6.09
N LEU A 63 18.56 -0.41 7.33
CA LEU A 63 17.35 -1.17 7.69
C LEU A 63 16.11 -0.68 6.95
N PHE A 64 15.96 0.64 6.81
CA PHE A 64 14.85 1.20 6.06
C PHE A 64 15.02 1.01 4.56
N SER A 65 16.24 1.05 4.03
CA SER A 65 16.52 0.70 2.63
C SER A 65 16.17 -0.76 2.35
N LEU A 66 16.46 -1.68 3.28
CA LEU A 66 16.05 -3.09 3.16
C LEU A 66 14.53 -3.23 3.22
N LEU A 67 13.88 -2.52 4.15
CA LEU A 67 12.44 -2.57 4.31
C LEU A 67 11.71 -2.11 3.04
N THR A 68 12.18 -1.05 2.38
CA THR A 68 11.53 -0.56 1.15
C THR A 68 11.58 -1.57 0.00
N ILE A 69 12.55 -2.49 -0.04
CA ILE A 69 12.55 -3.57 -1.04
C ILE A 69 11.27 -4.41 -0.93
N LEU A 70 10.76 -4.67 0.28
CA LEU A 70 9.50 -5.42 0.47
C LEU A 70 8.29 -4.70 -0.13
N GLY A 71 8.38 -3.37 -0.20
CA GLY A 71 7.40 -2.52 -0.85
C GLY A 71 7.69 -2.29 -2.33
N SER A 72 8.61 -2.99 -2.99
CA SER A 72 8.88 -2.84 -4.43
C SER A 72 7.88 -3.62 -5.28
N THR A 73 7.73 -3.24 -6.55
CA THR A 73 6.79 -3.89 -7.48
C THR A 73 7.07 -5.38 -7.61
N GLU A 74 8.35 -5.74 -7.74
CA GLU A 74 8.82 -7.11 -7.90
C GLU A 74 8.46 -7.95 -6.68
N MET A 75 8.79 -7.47 -5.47
CA MET A 75 8.53 -8.23 -4.24
C MET A 75 7.03 -8.35 -3.95
N THR A 76 6.28 -7.27 -4.12
CA THR A 76 4.83 -7.28 -3.89
C THR A 76 4.10 -8.14 -4.92
N PHE A 77 4.55 -8.17 -6.18
CA PHE A 77 4.01 -9.07 -7.20
C PHE A 77 4.31 -10.54 -6.89
N LEU A 78 5.52 -10.87 -6.43
CA LEU A 78 5.86 -12.23 -5.97
C LEU A 78 4.95 -12.67 -4.82
N VAL A 79 4.71 -11.80 -3.83
CA VAL A 79 3.78 -12.10 -2.71
C VAL A 79 2.36 -12.34 -3.23
N ILE A 80 1.86 -11.52 -4.16
CA ILE A 80 0.56 -11.71 -4.79
C ILE A 80 0.47 -13.06 -5.51
N LEU A 81 1.49 -13.45 -6.27
CA LEU A 81 1.54 -14.74 -6.95
C LEU A 81 1.50 -15.92 -5.96
N ILE A 82 2.21 -15.81 -4.84
CA ILE A 82 2.16 -16.82 -3.77
C ILE A 82 0.76 -16.91 -3.18
N ILE A 83 0.11 -15.78 -2.87
CA ILE A 83 -1.27 -15.76 -2.34
C ILE A 83 -2.24 -16.40 -3.33
N ILE A 84 -2.18 -16.02 -4.61
CA ILE A 84 -3.01 -16.60 -5.68
C ILE A 84 -2.80 -18.12 -5.74
N SER A 85 -1.56 -18.59 -5.73
CA SER A 85 -1.21 -20.01 -5.80
C SER A 85 -1.75 -20.80 -4.60
N VAL A 86 -1.62 -20.25 -3.39
CA VAL A 86 -2.18 -20.85 -2.17
C VAL A 86 -3.70 -20.93 -2.24
N LEU A 87 -4.37 -19.86 -2.69
CA LEU A 87 -5.83 -19.85 -2.84
C LEU A 87 -6.30 -20.83 -3.92
N PHE A 88 -5.52 -20.99 -5.00
CA PHE A 88 -5.71 -21.98 -6.07
C PHE A 88 -5.69 -23.40 -5.54
N ILE A 89 -4.66 -23.75 -4.78
CA ILE A 89 -4.54 -25.07 -4.15
C ILE A 89 -5.70 -25.30 -3.17
N ARG A 90 -6.09 -24.28 -2.41
CA ARG A 90 -7.21 -24.36 -1.44
C ARG A 90 -8.60 -24.18 -2.06
N LYS A 91 -8.71 -24.12 -3.39
CA LYS A 91 -9.96 -23.98 -4.15
C LYS A 91 -10.82 -22.79 -3.68
N LYS A 92 -10.19 -21.65 -3.38
CA LYS A 92 -10.85 -20.41 -2.95
C LYS A 92 -10.91 -19.40 -4.10
N ASN A 93 -12.10 -18.96 -4.50
CA ASN A 93 -12.31 -18.13 -5.69
C ASN A 93 -12.06 -16.62 -5.45
N LEU A 94 -10.87 -16.22 -4.99
CA LEU A 94 -10.50 -14.81 -4.79
C LEU A 94 -9.68 -14.21 -5.95
N TYR A 95 -9.43 -14.96 -7.03
CA TYR A 95 -8.52 -14.53 -8.10
C TYR A 95 -9.00 -13.26 -8.80
N LEU A 96 -10.30 -13.13 -9.03
CA LEU A 96 -10.90 -11.93 -9.62
C LEU A 96 -10.76 -10.72 -8.70
N SER A 97 -10.85 -10.92 -7.39
CA SER A 97 -10.59 -9.88 -6.40
C SER A 97 -9.13 -9.44 -6.44
N ILE A 98 -8.18 -10.38 -6.53
CA ILE A 98 -6.75 -10.06 -6.53
C ILE A 98 -6.32 -9.37 -7.84
N PHE A 99 -7.03 -9.60 -8.96
CA PHE A 99 -6.80 -8.89 -10.23
C PHE A 99 -6.82 -7.36 -10.06
N LEU A 100 -7.65 -6.83 -9.15
CA LEU A 100 -7.71 -5.38 -8.90
C LEU A 100 -6.44 -4.80 -8.29
N TYR A 101 -5.50 -5.62 -7.80
CA TYR A 101 -4.15 -5.16 -7.44
C TYR A 101 -3.48 -4.40 -8.60
N ILE A 102 -3.73 -4.83 -9.85
CA ILE A 102 -3.17 -4.20 -11.05
C ILE A 102 -3.66 -2.75 -11.22
N LEU A 103 -4.82 -2.38 -10.66
CA LEU A 103 -5.32 -1.01 -10.73
C LEU A 103 -4.45 0.00 -9.95
N ILE A 104 -3.56 -0.46 -9.06
CA ILE A 104 -2.62 0.44 -8.36
C ILE A 104 -1.73 1.16 -9.37
N TYR A 105 -1.20 0.49 -10.39
CA TYR A 105 -0.25 1.07 -11.34
C TYR A 105 -0.83 2.23 -12.18
N PRO A 106 -1.98 2.09 -12.87
CA PRO A 106 -2.55 3.20 -13.63
C PRO A 106 -2.99 4.34 -12.71
N LEU A 107 -3.50 4.06 -11.50
CA LEU A 107 -3.91 5.11 -10.56
C LEU A 107 -2.71 5.85 -9.96
N GLU A 108 -1.62 5.15 -9.66
CA GLU A 108 -0.34 5.76 -9.29
C GLU A 108 0.17 6.67 -10.41
N LEU A 109 0.19 6.16 -11.65
CA LEU A 109 0.64 6.92 -12.82
C LEU A 109 -0.22 8.16 -13.05
N LEU A 110 -1.56 8.04 -12.99
CA LEU A 110 -2.46 9.18 -13.14
C LEU A 110 -2.21 10.24 -12.06
N GLY A 111 -2.02 9.83 -10.80
CA GLY A 111 -1.66 10.75 -9.73
C GLY A 111 -0.37 11.52 -10.05
N LYS A 112 0.66 10.79 -10.46
CA LYS A 112 1.98 11.34 -10.81
C LYS A 112 1.99 12.21 -12.08
N LEU A 113 0.96 12.13 -12.92
CA LEU A 113 0.80 12.96 -14.12
C LEU A 113 -0.08 14.19 -13.86
N LEU A 114 -1.11 14.06 -13.02
CA LEU A 114 -2.15 15.08 -12.85
C LEU A 114 -1.95 15.95 -11.60
N ILE A 115 -1.26 15.44 -10.57
CA ILE A 115 -1.11 16.14 -9.29
C ILE A 115 0.29 16.76 -9.25
N TYR A 116 0.34 18.08 -9.41
CA TYR A 116 1.55 18.85 -9.19
C TYR A 116 2.01 18.68 -7.74
N HIS A 117 3.09 17.92 -7.56
CA HIS A 117 3.72 17.72 -6.26
C HIS A 117 5.16 17.24 -6.45
N PRO A 118 6.15 18.14 -6.42
CA PRO A 118 7.53 17.82 -6.78
C PRO A 118 8.15 16.85 -5.77
N LYS A 119 8.98 15.93 -6.25
CA LYS A 119 9.71 14.98 -5.40
C LYS A 119 10.58 15.69 -4.34
N PRO A 120 10.84 15.04 -3.19
CA PRO A 120 11.86 15.52 -2.27
C PRO A 120 13.21 15.70 -2.99
N PRO A 121 13.97 16.75 -2.67
CA PRO A 121 15.28 16.99 -3.27
C PRO A 121 16.26 15.85 -3.00
N VAL A 122 17.11 15.54 -3.99
CA VAL A 122 18.09 14.43 -3.92
C VAL A 122 19.03 14.53 -2.71
N PHE A 123 19.37 15.74 -2.26
CA PHE A 123 20.22 15.93 -1.07
C PHE A 123 19.57 15.49 0.26
N LEU A 124 18.25 15.26 0.27
CA LEU A 124 17.54 14.64 1.41
C LEU A 124 17.43 13.12 1.28
N SER A 125 17.81 12.54 0.13
CA SER A 125 17.78 11.09 -0.06
C SER A 125 18.79 10.41 0.86
N ARG A 126 18.35 9.32 1.49
CA ARG A 126 19.17 8.49 2.39
C ARG A 126 19.17 7.01 2.00
N TYR A 127 18.70 6.70 0.79
CA TYR A 127 18.72 5.33 0.28
C TYR A 127 20.17 4.88 0.04
N VAL A 128 20.53 3.68 0.52
CA VAL A 128 21.95 3.25 0.58
C VAL A 128 22.34 2.19 -0.44
N PHE A 129 21.39 1.64 -1.20
CA PHE A 129 21.70 0.61 -2.17
C PHE A 129 21.94 1.20 -3.55
N ASP A 130 23.10 0.87 -4.13
CA ASP A 130 23.45 1.24 -5.50
C ASP A 130 22.80 0.33 -6.56
N PHE A 131 22.07 -0.70 -6.11
CA PHE A 131 21.26 -1.52 -7.00
C PHE A 131 19.82 -1.00 -7.03
N HIS A 132 19.28 -0.96 -8.23
CA HIS A 132 17.90 -0.59 -8.48
C HIS A 132 17.16 -1.76 -9.11
N LEU A 133 15.93 -1.98 -8.64
CA LEU A 133 15.04 -2.93 -9.29
C LEU A 133 14.53 -2.33 -10.60
N PRO A 134 14.13 -3.16 -11.59
CA PRO A 134 13.60 -2.65 -12.86
C PRO A 134 12.50 -1.59 -12.68
N SER A 135 11.62 -1.79 -11.69
CA SER A 135 10.52 -0.86 -11.38
C SER A 135 10.95 0.53 -10.92
N SER A 136 12.19 0.71 -10.44
CA SER A 136 12.73 2.01 -10.07
C SER A 136 12.81 2.98 -11.26
N PHE A 137 12.90 2.47 -12.49
CA PHE A 137 13.07 3.27 -13.71
C PHE A 137 11.78 3.42 -14.54
N ILE A 138 10.71 2.71 -14.20
CA ILE A 138 9.49 2.65 -15.02
C ILE A 138 8.62 3.91 -14.86
N ILE A 139 8.67 4.55 -13.68
CA ILE A 139 7.83 5.71 -13.36
C ILE A 139 8.72 6.87 -12.90
N GLU A 140 9.55 7.36 -13.81
CA GLU A 140 10.31 8.60 -13.65
C GLU A 140 9.48 9.82 -14.08
N THR A 141 8.54 10.20 -13.21
CA THR A 141 7.80 11.46 -13.35
C THR A 141 8.46 12.57 -12.52
N SER A 142 8.19 13.83 -12.85
CA SER A 142 8.61 14.97 -12.03
C SER A 142 7.89 15.04 -10.66
N TYR A 143 6.75 14.35 -10.52
CA TYR A 143 5.93 14.35 -9.30
C TYR A 143 6.02 13.03 -8.52
N SER A 144 5.87 13.11 -7.20
CA SER A 144 6.00 11.97 -6.27
C SER A 144 4.67 11.38 -5.81
N TYR A 145 3.57 12.14 -5.91
CA TYR A 145 2.26 11.73 -5.39
C TYR A 145 1.51 10.81 -6.36
N PRO A 146 0.86 9.72 -5.89
CA PRO A 146 0.99 9.11 -4.57
C PRO A 146 2.17 8.11 -4.52
N SER A 147 2.56 7.71 -3.31
CA SER A 147 3.61 6.70 -3.12
C SER A 147 3.13 5.29 -3.51
N GLY A 148 3.67 4.73 -4.60
CA GLY A 148 3.39 3.36 -5.05
C GLY A 148 3.82 2.25 -4.08
N HIS A 149 4.98 2.39 -3.43
CA HIS A 149 5.46 1.43 -2.42
C HIS A 149 4.46 1.27 -1.28
N MET A 150 3.96 2.42 -0.80
CA MET A 150 2.95 2.45 0.24
C MET A 150 1.60 1.90 -0.23
N ALA A 151 1.15 2.22 -1.45
CA ALA A 151 -0.10 1.69 -1.99
C ALA A 151 -0.11 0.16 -2.08
N ARG A 152 0.94 -0.44 -2.63
CA ARG A 152 1.07 -1.90 -2.76
C ARG A 152 1.18 -2.57 -1.38
N SER A 153 1.93 -1.96 -0.46
CA SER A 153 2.06 -2.46 0.93
C SER A 153 0.73 -2.40 1.69
N ALA A 154 -0.01 -1.30 1.57
CA ALA A 154 -1.30 -1.11 2.23
C ALA A 154 -2.39 -2.04 1.67
N PHE A 155 -2.39 -2.26 0.34
CA PHE A 155 -3.25 -3.26 -0.30
C PHE A 155 -2.99 -4.65 0.27
N LEU A 156 -1.72 -5.08 0.30
CA LEU A 156 -1.32 -6.40 0.80
C LEU A 156 -1.66 -6.59 2.27
N VAL A 157 -1.38 -5.59 3.12
CA VAL A 157 -1.72 -5.65 4.53
C VAL A 157 -3.23 -5.76 4.73
N SER A 158 -4.02 -4.94 4.04
CA SER A 158 -5.49 -5.00 4.10
C SER A 158 -6.03 -6.38 3.68
N LEU A 159 -5.52 -6.93 2.57
CA LEU A 159 -5.86 -8.27 2.09
C LEU A 159 -5.49 -9.36 3.10
N LEU A 160 -4.27 -9.34 3.62
CA LEU A 160 -3.77 -10.34 4.58
C LEU A 160 -4.54 -10.29 5.90
N VAL A 161 -4.83 -9.11 6.43
CA VAL A 161 -5.66 -8.95 7.64
C VAL A 161 -7.04 -9.58 7.42
N PHE A 162 -7.63 -9.39 6.25
CA PHE A 162 -8.91 -9.99 5.91
C PHE A 162 -8.84 -11.53 5.83
N LEU A 163 -7.80 -12.07 5.19
CA LEU A 163 -7.58 -13.51 5.10
C LEU A 163 -7.33 -14.15 6.47
N ILE A 164 -6.46 -13.55 7.30
CA ILE A 164 -6.15 -14.03 8.66
C ILE A 164 -7.42 -14.11 9.51
N LYS A 165 -8.28 -13.09 9.48
CA LYS A 165 -9.56 -13.08 10.23
C LYS A 165 -10.51 -14.21 9.84
N ARG A 166 -10.33 -14.81 8.66
CA ARG A 166 -11.16 -15.91 8.15
C ARG A 166 -10.55 -17.28 8.35
N GLU A 167 -9.25 -17.35 8.64
CA GLU A 167 -8.62 -18.60 9.03
C GLU A 167 -9.03 -18.99 10.46
N LYS A 168 -9.16 -20.29 10.70
CA LYS A 168 -9.50 -20.85 12.02
C LYS A 168 -8.29 -20.87 12.97
N LEU A 169 -7.61 -19.73 13.12
CA LEU A 169 -6.48 -19.54 14.02
C LEU A 169 -6.96 -19.24 15.45
N SER A 170 -6.11 -19.50 16.44
CA SER A 170 -6.40 -19.09 17.82
C SER A 170 -6.42 -17.56 17.94
N PRO A 171 -7.21 -16.98 18.88
CA PRO A 171 -7.29 -15.52 19.06
C PRO A 171 -5.92 -14.86 19.28
N ALA A 172 -5.02 -15.52 20.01
CA ALA A 172 -3.66 -15.04 20.24
C ALA A 172 -2.84 -14.96 18.95
N LYS A 173 -2.89 -15.99 18.10
CA LYS A 173 -2.20 -16.00 16.80
C LYS A 173 -2.76 -14.93 15.86
N ASN A 174 -4.09 -14.79 15.81
CA ASN A 174 -4.74 -13.73 15.03
C ASN A 174 -4.28 -12.32 15.45
N LYS A 175 -4.27 -12.05 16.76
CA LYS A 175 -3.82 -10.76 17.30
C LYS A 175 -2.34 -10.49 17.01
N PHE A 176 -1.49 -11.51 17.17
CA PHE A 176 -0.06 -11.41 16.90
C PHE A 176 0.24 -11.10 15.42
N LEU A 177 -0.36 -11.84 14.48
CA LEU A 177 -0.18 -11.59 13.04
C LEU A 177 -0.73 -10.22 12.63
N PHE A 178 -1.88 -9.84 13.16
CA PHE A 178 -2.42 -8.50 12.94
C PHE A 178 -1.43 -7.41 13.39
N LEU A 179 -0.86 -7.55 14.58
CA LEU A 179 0.11 -6.58 15.10
C LEU A 179 1.36 -6.49 14.21
N ILE A 180 1.90 -7.62 13.74
CA ILE A 180 3.04 -7.64 12.81
C ILE A 180 2.71 -6.86 11.54
N LEU A 181 1.54 -7.07 10.94
CA LEU A 181 1.15 -6.39 9.70
C LEU A 181 0.98 -4.88 9.89
N ILE A 182 0.42 -4.46 11.03
CA ILE A 182 0.29 -3.03 11.36
C ILE A 182 1.67 -2.40 11.61
N ILE A 183 2.56 -3.08 12.32
CA ILE A 183 3.94 -2.62 12.53
C ILE A 183 4.67 -2.50 11.19
N TYR A 184 4.58 -3.52 10.32
CA TYR A 184 5.16 -3.47 8.99
C TYR A 184 4.66 -2.26 8.19
N LEU A 185 3.34 -2.05 8.16
CA LEU A 185 2.73 -0.93 7.43
C LEU A 185 3.20 0.42 7.98
N PHE A 186 3.28 0.54 9.31
CA PHE A 186 3.79 1.75 9.97
C PHE A 186 5.27 1.99 9.68
N LEU A 187 6.12 0.96 9.76
CA LEU A 187 7.54 1.09 9.45
C LEU A 187 7.76 1.43 7.97
N MET A 188 6.96 0.86 7.06
CA MET A 188 6.98 1.23 5.64
C MET A 188 6.58 2.69 5.44
N PHE A 189 5.55 3.16 6.15
CA PHE A 189 5.13 4.56 6.10
C PHE A 189 6.29 5.48 6.50
N ILE A 190 6.93 5.20 7.64
CA ILE A 190 8.04 6.00 8.15
C ILE A 190 9.28 5.90 7.25
N SER A 191 9.59 4.72 6.72
CA SER A 191 10.79 4.54 5.89
C SER A 191 10.75 5.40 4.62
N ARG A 192 9.60 5.53 3.97
CA ARG A 192 9.47 6.35 2.75
C ARG A 192 9.72 7.84 2.99
N ILE A 193 9.31 8.34 4.16
CA ILE A 193 9.55 9.73 4.55
C ILE A 193 11.00 9.90 5.03
N TYR A 194 11.47 8.98 5.89
CA TYR A 194 12.83 9.02 6.43
C TYR A 194 13.89 8.99 5.32
N LEU A 195 13.72 8.11 4.33
CA LEU A 195 14.68 7.94 3.23
C LEU A 195 14.67 9.12 2.25
N GLY A 196 13.78 10.11 2.44
CA GLY A 196 13.72 11.29 1.57
C GLY A 196 13.17 10.97 0.19
N GLU A 197 12.33 9.96 0.08
CA GLU A 197 11.84 9.48 -1.22
C GLU A 197 10.44 9.99 -1.54
N HIS A 198 9.63 10.19 -0.50
CA HIS A 198 8.26 10.65 -0.58
C HIS A 198 7.97 11.59 0.58
N TRP A 199 7.08 12.55 0.32
CA TRP A 199 6.53 13.39 1.37
C TRP A 199 5.51 12.63 2.22
N PHE A 200 5.15 13.16 3.39
CA PHE A 200 4.14 12.53 4.22
C PHE A 200 2.81 12.37 3.49
N SER A 201 2.38 13.42 2.77
CA SER A 201 1.15 13.42 2.00
C SER A 201 1.11 12.36 0.89
N ASP A 202 2.24 12.09 0.21
CA ASP A 202 2.39 11.00 -0.77
C ASP A 202 2.12 9.63 -0.16
N VAL A 203 2.71 9.39 1.01
CA VAL A 203 2.62 8.12 1.73
C VAL A 203 1.20 7.94 2.26
N LEU A 204 0.57 9.00 2.77
CA LEU A 204 -0.83 8.97 3.17
C LEU A 204 -1.76 8.67 1.98
N GLY A 205 -1.57 9.35 0.85
CA GLY A 205 -2.34 9.11 -0.38
C GLY A 205 -2.18 7.68 -0.90
N GLY A 206 -0.93 7.18 -0.91
CA GLY A 206 -0.65 5.78 -1.24
C GLY A 206 -1.34 4.80 -0.30
N THR A 207 -1.30 5.05 1.01
CA THR A 207 -1.98 4.20 2.01
C THR A 207 -3.47 4.09 1.73
N ILE A 208 -4.14 5.23 1.51
CA ILE A 208 -5.58 5.30 1.24
C ILE A 208 -5.90 4.60 -0.08
N LEU A 209 -5.13 4.85 -1.13
CA LEU A 209 -5.28 4.19 -2.45
C LEU A 209 -5.21 2.67 -2.33
N GLY A 210 -4.20 2.15 -1.64
CA GLY A 210 -4.01 0.70 -1.45
C GLY A 210 -5.15 0.04 -0.68
N ILE A 211 -5.57 0.65 0.43
CA ILE A 211 -6.69 0.13 1.23
C ILE A 211 -7.98 0.22 0.42
N MET A 212 -8.25 1.35 -0.24
CA MET A 212 -9.45 1.54 -1.08
C MET A 212 -9.58 0.42 -2.12
N ILE A 213 -8.54 0.16 -2.90
CA ILE A 213 -8.56 -0.90 -3.93
C ILE A 213 -8.73 -2.27 -3.28
N SER A 214 -8.11 -2.52 -2.13
CA SER A 214 -8.30 -3.76 -1.37
C SER A 214 -9.77 -3.92 -0.91
N GLN A 215 -10.43 -2.86 -0.46
CA GLN A 215 -11.85 -2.93 -0.07
C GLN A 215 -12.76 -3.21 -1.29
N ILE A 216 -12.49 -2.60 -2.44
CA ILE A 216 -13.21 -2.91 -3.70
C ILE A 216 -13.01 -4.39 -4.05
N SER A 217 -11.76 -4.84 -4.09
CA SER A 217 -11.36 -6.23 -4.32
C SER A 217 -12.13 -7.21 -3.42
N LEU A 218 -12.14 -6.97 -2.12
CA LEU A 218 -12.78 -7.85 -1.15
C LEU A 218 -14.31 -7.78 -1.20
N SER A 219 -14.90 -6.66 -1.63
CA SER A 219 -16.36 -6.54 -1.79
C SER A 219 -16.92 -7.41 -2.93
N LEU A 220 -16.07 -7.78 -3.90
CA LEU A 220 -16.43 -8.63 -5.03
C LEU A 220 -16.34 -10.13 -4.72
N TRP A 221 -15.78 -10.51 -3.57
CA TRP A 221 -15.63 -11.89 -3.14
C TRP A 221 -16.85 -12.45 -2.41
#